data_AF-A0A7C9ETI4-F1
#
_entry.id   AF-A0A7C9ETI4-F1
#
_cell.length_a   1.000
_cell.length_b   1.000
_cell.length_c   1.000
_cell.angle_alpha   90.00
_cell.angle_beta   90.00
_cell.angle_gamma   90.00
#
_symmetry.space_group_name_H-M   'P 1'
#
loop_
_entity.id
_entity.type
_entity.pdbx_description
1 polymer ?
#
loop_
_entity_poly.entity_id
_entity_poly.type
_entity_poly.pdbx_seq_one_letter_code
_entity_poly.pdbx_strand_id
1 'polypeptide(L)'
;MKIISWNVQGAKKMQVVQEVKFLIRTHKADMLFLLETMVNDSNIKKILPLLGFEHYDYVSPVNHSGGIAVLWNSDNIHALVLMKESRAIHMLILDPSKAQNSVISGV
;
A
#
# COMPACT_ATOMS: atom_id res chain seq x y z
N MET A 1 -13.38 -0.90 -8.14
CA MET A 1 -11.97 -1.07 -7.73
C MET A 1 -10.99 -0.26 -8.60
N LYS A 2 -10.26 0.68 -7.99
CA LYS A 2 -9.11 1.40 -8.53
C LYS A 2 -7.90 1.19 -7.63
N ILE A 3 -6.81 0.71 -8.20
CA ILE A 3 -5.59 0.37 -7.46
C ILE A 3 -4.44 1.15 -8.06
N ILE A 4 -3.63 1.76 -7.20
CA ILE A 4 -2.38 2.40 -7.58
C ILE A 4 -1.24 1.55 -7.06
N SER A 5 -0.24 1.29 -7.90
CA SER A 5 1.04 0.75 -7.46
C SER A 5 2.14 1.71 -7.88
N TRP A 6 2.98 2.10 -6.93
CA TRP A 6 4.04 3.06 -7.19
C TRP A 6 5.33 2.66 -6.50
N ASN A 7 6.37 2.46 -7.30
CA ASN A 7 7.74 2.38 -6.82
C ASN A 7 8.24 3.80 -6.48
N VAL A 8 8.35 4.09 -5.18
CA VAL A 8 8.70 5.42 -4.68
C VAL A 8 10.20 5.63 -4.49
N GLN A 9 11.01 4.55 -4.56
CA GLN A 9 12.46 4.59 -4.36
C GLN A 9 12.88 5.38 -3.11
N GLY A 10 12.18 5.18 -1.99
CA GLY A 10 12.43 5.87 -0.72
C GLY A 10 11.30 6.79 -0.24
N ALA A 11 10.55 6.37 0.77
CA ALA A 11 9.43 7.14 1.34
C ALA A 11 9.81 8.06 2.52
N LYS A 12 11.11 8.32 2.77
CA LYS A 12 11.57 9.16 3.90
C LYS A 12 11.33 10.66 3.71
N LYS A 13 10.94 11.10 2.52
CA LYS A 13 10.74 12.52 2.19
C LYS A 13 9.30 12.90 2.47
N MET A 14 9.09 13.98 3.23
CA MET A 14 7.76 14.57 3.44
C MET A 14 7.01 14.86 2.13
N GLN A 15 7.75 15.11 1.04
CA GLN A 15 7.21 15.25 -0.31
C GLN A 15 6.43 14.01 -0.78
N VAL A 16 6.93 12.80 -0.53
CA VAL A 16 6.25 11.54 -0.93
C VAL A 16 4.89 11.43 -0.24
N VAL A 17 4.78 11.83 1.03
CA VAL A 17 3.49 11.85 1.75
C VAL A 17 2.49 12.78 1.07
N GLN A 18 2.93 13.96 0.63
CA GLN A 18 2.06 14.93 -0.05
C GLN A 18 1.65 14.44 -1.45
N GLU A 19 2.59 13.90 -2.21
CA GLU A 19 2.36 13.33 -3.55
C GLU A 19 1.42 12.13 -3.49
N VAL A 20 1.62 11.23 -2.52
CA VAL A 20 0.71 10.11 -2.26
C VAL A 20 -0.70 10.62 -1.94
N LYS A 21 -0.83 11.60 -1.04
CA LYS A 21 -2.14 12.21 -0.73
C LYS A 21 -2.80 12.83 -1.96
N PHE A 22 -2.01 13.49 -2.80
CA PHE A 22 -2.51 14.06 -4.04
C PHE A 22 -2.99 12.96 -5.01
N LEU A 23 -2.24 11.88 -5.18
CA LEU A 23 -2.61 10.74 -6.02
C LEU A 23 -3.91 10.08 -5.53
N ILE A 24 -4.02 9.82 -4.23
CA ILE A 24 -5.21 9.22 -3.61
C ILE A 24 -6.44 10.09 -3.89
N ARG A 25 -6.35 11.40 -3.63
CA ARG A 25 -7.47 12.34 -3.83
C ARG A 25 -7.86 12.50 -5.30
N THR A 26 -6.87 12.57 -6.19
CA THR A 26 -7.09 12.80 -7.62
C THR A 26 -7.72 11.59 -8.30
N HIS A 27 -7.23 10.39 -7.99
CA HIS A 27 -7.71 9.17 -8.65
C HIS A 27 -8.83 8.46 -7.90
N LYS A 28 -9.07 8.81 -6.63
CA LYS A 28 -9.98 8.11 -5.71
C LYS A 28 -9.61 6.63 -5.63
N ALA A 29 -8.36 6.37 -5.23
CA ALA A 29 -7.84 5.01 -5.14
C ALA A 29 -8.49 4.25 -3.97
N ASP A 30 -8.90 3.00 -4.22
CA ASP A 30 -9.43 2.10 -3.19
C ASP A 30 -8.29 1.38 -2.45
N MET A 31 -7.16 1.16 -3.14
CA MET A 31 -5.96 0.55 -2.60
C MET A 31 -4.70 1.17 -3.23
N LEU A 32 -3.64 1.25 -2.44
CA LEU A 32 -2.34 1.79 -2.83
C LEU A 32 -1.23 0.84 -2.39
N PHE A 33 -0.39 0.43 -3.34
CA PHE A 33 0.91 -0.20 -3.09
C PHE A 33 2.03 0.84 -3.24
N LEU A 34 2.89 0.92 -2.23
CA LEU A 34 4.15 1.66 -2.26
C LEU A 34 5.30 0.65 -2.26
N LEU A 35 6.05 0.59 -3.35
CA LEU A 35 7.18 -0.32 -3.56
C LEU A 35 8.50 0.40 -3.35
N GLU A 36 9.53 -0.36 -2.93
CA GLU A 36 10.87 0.18 -2.61
C GLU A 36 10.78 1.38 -1.65
N THR A 37 10.02 1.23 -0.56
CA THR A 37 9.86 2.31 0.42
C THR A 37 11.18 2.64 1.11
N MET A 38 12.07 1.66 1.30
CA MET A 38 13.37 1.81 1.97
C MET A 38 13.26 2.50 3.36
N VAL A 39 12.11 2.35 4.02
CA VAL A 39 11.83 2.92 5.35
C VAL A 39 11.82 1.80 6.39
N ASN A 40 12.52 2.00 7.51
CA ASN A 40 12.50 1.05 8.62
C ASN A 40 11.16 1.04 9.37
N ASP A 41 10.93 -0.01 10.14
CA ASP A 41 9.69 -0.24 10.89
C ASP A 41 9.25 0.93 11.77
N SER A 42 10.19 1.57 12.47
CA SER A 42 9.88 2.66 13.38
C SER A 42 9.35 3.90 12.67
N ASN A 43 9.82 4.17 11.44
CA ASN A 43 9.37 5.30 10.64
C ASN A 43 8.15 4.95 9.80
N ILE A 44 8.06 3.75 9.21
CA ILE A 44 6.92 3.39 8.36
C ILE A 44 5.61 3.37 9.17
N LYS A 45 5.65 2.90 10.42
CA LYS A 45 4.51 2.95 11.36
C LYS A 45 4.07 4.37 11.71
N LYS A 46 4.93 5.38 11.56
CA LYS A 46 4.57 6.80 11.73
C LYS A 46 4.03 7.42 10.43
N ILE A 47 4.48 6.93 9.27
CA ILE A 47 4.12 7.49 7.97
C ILE A 47 2.76 6.97 7.49
N LEU A 48 2.53 5.65 7.52
CA LEU A 48 1.32 5.04 6.94
C LEU A 48 0.01 5.60 7.53
N PRO A 49 -0.12 5.80 8.85
CA PRO A 49 -1.34 6.38 9.42
C PRO A 49 -1.65 7.80 8.91
N LEU A 50 -0.63 8.54 8.46
CA LEU A 50 -0.81 9.90 7.95
C LEU A 50 -1.37 9.94 6.53
N LEU A 51 -1.38 8.82 5.80
CA LEU A 51 -1.78 8.75 4.39
C LEU A 51 -3.30 8.71 4.18
N GLY A 52 -4.09 8.58 5.24
CA GLY A 52 -5.54 8.73 5.18
C GLY A 52 -6.30 7.49 4.69
N PHE A 53 -5.72 6.31 4.85
CA PHE A 53 -6.39 5.03 4.67
C PHE A 53 -6.78 4.41 6.01
N GLU A 54 -7.88 3.66 6.02
CA GLU A 54 -8.40 2.93 7.18
C GLU A 54 -7.48 1.79 7.61
N HIS A 55 -6.94 1.07 6.62
CA HIS A 55 -6.12 -0.11 6.83
C HIS A 55 -4.79 -0.01 6.10
N TYR A 56 -3.76 -0.64 6.67
CA TYR A 56 -2.46 -0.78 6.05
C TYR A 56 -1.73 -2.01 6.56
N ASP A 57 -0.83 -2.55 5.74
CA ASP A 57 0.18 -3.51 6.15
C ASP A 57 1.48 -3.24 5.37
N TYR A 58 2.59 -3.78 5.86
CA TYR A 58 3.89 -3.59 5.25
C TYR A 58 4.82 -4.79 5.47
N VAL A 59 5.83 -4.82 4.61
CA VAL A 59 7.03 -5.66 4.70
C VAL A 59 8.21 -4.73 4.87
N SER A 60 9.03 -5.01 5.87
CA SER A 60 10.25 -4.24 6.15
C SER A 60 11.27 -4.39 5.02
N PRO A 61 12.04 -3.36 4.70
CA PRO A 61 13.17 -3.49 3.79
C PRO A 61 14.19 -4.48 4.36
N VAL A 62 14.85 -5.22 3.48
CA VAL A 62 16.01 -6.05 3.82
C VAL A 62 17.26 -5.26 3.47
N ASN A 63 18.06 -4.92 4.48
CA ASN A 63 19.19 -4.01 4.35
C ASN A 63 18.76 -2.61 3.84
N HIS A 64 19.30 -2.17 2.70
CA HIS A 64 19.05 -0.86 2.10
C HIS A 64 18.11 -0.91 0.88
N SER A 65 17.41 -2.02 0.65
CA SER A 65 16.52 -2.21 -0.51
C SER A 65 15.20 -2.85 -0.12
N GLY A 66 14.19 -2.61 -0.94
CA GLY A 66 12.86 -3.16 -0.81
C GLY A 66 12.03 -2.35 0.18
N GLY A 67 11.22 -3.07 0.94
CA GLY A 67 10.16 -2.48 1.75
C GLY A 67 8.94 -2.23 0.87
N ILE A 68 7.83 -2.83 1.27
CA ILE A 68 6.56 -2.73 0.55
C ILE A 68 5.52 -2.29 1.57
N ALA A 69 4.68 -1.33 1.22
CA ALA A 69 3.49 -1.02 2.00
C ALA A 69 2.25 -1.13 1.11
N VAL A 70 1.17 -1.61 1.70
CA VAL A 70 -0.15 -1.62 1.08
C VAL A 70 -1.13 -0.92 2.01
N LEU A 71 -1.98 -0.07 1.45
CA LEU A 71 -3.02 0.67 2.18
C LEU A 71 -4.35 0.55 1.43
N TRP A 72 -5.46 0.47 2.16
CA TRP A 72 -6.79 0.34 1.56
C TRP A 72 -7.90 0.86 2.48
N ASN A 73 -9.05 1.17 1.88
CA ASN A 73 -10.30 1.50 2.57
C ASN A 73 -11.36 0.43 2.29
N SER A 74 -12.25 0.21 3.27
CA SER A 74 -13.31 -0.80 3.14
C SER A 74 -14.59 -0.29 2.48
N ASP A 75 -14.59 0.94 1.93
CA ASP A 75 -15.77 1.56 1.32
C ASP A 75 -16.27 0.84 0.06
N ASN A 76 -15.34 0.47 -0.83
CA ASN A 76 -15.66 -0.09 -2.17
C ASN A 76 -15.12 -1.51 -2.38
N ILE A 77 -14.22 -1.98 -1.52
CA ILE A 77 -13.58 -3.29 -1.61
C ILE A 77 -13.48 -3.94 -0.23
N HIS A 78 -13.51 -5.26 -0.17
CA HIS A 78 -13.06 -6.01 1.01
C HIS A 78 -11.70 -6.60 0.69
N ALA A 79 -10.69 -6.29 1.50
CA ALA A 79 -9.33 -6.78 1.28
C ALA A 79 -8.75 -7.46 2.53
N LEU A 80 -7.97 -8.51 2.28
CA LEU A 80 -7.31 -9.32 3.30
C LEU A 80 -5.88 -9.61 2.86
N VAL A 81 -4.94 -9.53 3.81
CA VAL A 81 -3.56 -9.98 3.58
C VAL A 81 -3.57 -11.51 3.61
N LEU A 82 -3.22 -12.15 2.49
CA LEU A 82 -3.10 -13.60 2.40
C LEU A 82 -1.75 -14.07 2.92
N MET A 83 -0.68 -13.42 2.48
CA MET A 83 0.70 -13.82 2.76
C MET A 83 1.64 -12.64 2.61
N LYS A 84 2.72 -12.65 3.40
CA LYS A 84 3.84 -11.72 3.28
C LYS A 84 5.13 -12.50 3.15
N GLU A 85 5.97 -12.05 2.24
CA GLU A 85 7.35 -12.50 2.05
C GLU A 85 8.27 -11.29 2.18
N SER A 86 9.59 -11.51 2.27
CA SER A 86 10.56 -10.41 2.38
C SER A 86 10.53 -9.42 1.21
N ARG A 87 9.95 -9.82 0.07
CA ARG A 87 9.82 -8.99 -1.14
C ARG A 87 8.43 -9.02 -1.75
N ALA A 88 7.41 -9.47 -1.03
CA ALA A 88 6.05 -9.50 -1.56
C ALA A 88 4.97 -9.34 -0.49
N ILE A 89 3.86 -8.72 -0.87
CA ILE A 89 2.59 -8.78 -0.12
C ILE A 89 1.50 -9.23 -1.06
N HIS A 90 0.81 -10.31 -0.69
CA HIS A 90 -0.30 -10.89 -1.43
C HIS A 90 -1.62 -10.52 -0.76
N MET A 91 -2.50 -9.86 -1.52
CA MET A 91 -3.82 -9.40 -1.07
C MET A 91 -4.92 -10.20 -1.77
N LEU A 92 -5.87 -10.73 -1.01
CA LEU A 92 -7.17 -11.14 -1.54
C LEU A 92 -8.08 -9.92 -1.53
N ILE A 93 -8.72 -9.65 -2.66
CA ILE A 93 -9.65 -8.54 -2.82
C ILE A 93 -10.97 -9.06 -3.37
N LEU A 94 -12.06 -8.71 -2.70
CA LEU A 94 -13.43 -8.88 -3.18
C LEU A 94 -13.95 -7.49 -3.59
N ASP A 95 -14.36 -7.35 -4.84
CA ASP A 95 -15.10 -6.19 -5.34
C ASP A 95 -16.61 -6.55 -5.35
N PRO A 96 -17.41 -6.08 -4.37
CA PRO A 96 -18.82 -6.42 -4.26
C PRO A 96 -19.62 -6.00 -5.50
N SER A 97 -19.21 -4.91 -6.17
CA SER A 97 -19.92 -4.39 -7.35
C SER A 97 -19.81 -5.31 -8.56
N LYS A 98 -18.78 -6.16 -8.59
CA LYS A 98 -18.51 -7.11 -9.68
C LYS A 98 -18.70 -8.57 -9.29
N ALA A 99 -19.02 -8.83 -8.01
CA ALA A 99 -19.07 -10.17 -7.44
C ALA A 99 -17.81 -11.02 -7.77
N GLN A 100 -16.64 -10.38 -7.78
CA GLN A 100 -15.39 -10.98 -8.24
C GLN A 100 -14.34 -10.97 -7.13
N ASN A 101 -13.70 -12.13 -6.94
CA ASN A 101 -12.51 -12.28 -6.12
C ASN A 101 -11.26 -12.17 -7.00
N SER A 102 -10.28 -11.42 -6.55
CA SER A 102 -8.98 -11.23 -7.21
C SER A 102 -7.86 -11.36 -6.20
N VAL A 103 -6.73 -11.93 -6.63
CA VAL A 103 -5.49 -11.90 -5.85
C VAL A 103 -4.56 -10.89 -6.50
N ILE A 104 -4.02 -9.96 -5.70
CA ILE A 104 -3.09 -8.93 -6.16
C ILE A 104 -1.84 -8.98 -5.32
N SER A 105 -0.69 -9.03 -5.99
CA SER A 105 0.61 -9.14 -5.34
C SER A 105 1.43 -7.91 -5.66
N GLY A 106 1.89 -7.20 -4.63
CA GLY A 106 2.95 -6.20 -4.77
C GLY A 106 4.29 -6.87 -4.58
N VAL A 107 5.19 -6.77 -5.56
CA VAL A 107 6.52 -7.42 -5.60
C VAL A 107 7.57 -6.38 -5.96
#